data_AF-A0A212KFU6-F1
#
_entry.id   AF-A0A212KFU6-F1
#
_cell.length_a   1.000
_cell.length_b   1.000
_cell.length_c   1.000
_cell.angle_alpha   90.00
_cell.angle_beta   90.00
_cell.angle_gamma   90.00
#
_symmetry.space_group_name_H-M   'P 1'
#
loop_
_entity.id
_entity.type
_entity.pdbx_description
1 polymer ?
#
loop_
_entity_poly.entity_id
_entity_poly.type
_entity_poly.pdbx_seq_one_letter_code
_entity_poly.pdbx_strand_id
1 'polypeptide(L)'
;MTYFKLLIVYALSLFLLYACMTTSKSYTEKEILEELDSTFYGVTGRYITNKSDYSYIFFLDLEHGYSNTVGSRIHLYADANRWAVVFEKSAYQNRGGYANVELDYVGNCIEYIKESSYKDNRISNMESVILIPSDEFARISKVRGKNELFELVSLKSDSVKVRGEMVKIEHDPSLYKALGIQPNELSSSDESIGFPQLIRYLNEVNPDLLRAREIEIRRYIPKNIPKIMVIDEFHFSSFYNKSIPPSKQELNQLIAKILVSRDSALWKPTQKPNNHWSNWESGYL
;
A
#
# COMPACT_ATOMS: atom_id res chain seq x y z
N MET A 1 41.46 36.87 42.32
CA MET A 1 40.62 37.00 41.10
C MET A 1 40.67 35.76 40.21
N THR A 2 40.83 34.55 40.79
CA THR A 2 41.14 33.32 40.03
C THR A 2 40.18 32.17 40.36
N TYR A 3 39.50 32.21 41.52
CA TYR A 3 38.51 31.19 41.91
C TYR A 3 37.12 31.42 41.30
N PHE A 4 36.78 32.65 40.93
CA PHE A 4 35.47 32.97 40.35
C PHE A 4 35.33 32.55 38.87
N LYS A 5 36.45 32.37 38.16
CA LYS A 5 36.45 31.87 36.77
C LYS A 5 36.28 30.34 36.68
N LEU A 6 36.62 29.59 37.74
CA LEU A 6 36.49 28.13 37.74
C LEU A 6 35.03 27.67 37.96
N LEU A 7 34.26 28.40 38.77
CA LEU A 7 32.84 28.08 39.03
C LEU A 7 31.93 28.28 37.81
N ILE A 8 32.26 29.24 36.94
CA ILE A 8 31.48 29.50 35.72
C ILE A 8 31.71 28.39 34.68
N VAL A 9 32.91 27.79 34.62
CA VAL A 9 33.19 26.67 33.72
C VAL A 9 32.50 25.38 34.17
N TYR A 10 32.35 25.14 35.47
CA TYR A 10 31.59 24.01 36.00
C TYR A 10 30.05 24.16 35.88
N ALA A 11 29.55 25.40 35.94
CA ALA A 11 28.12 25.67 35.70
C ALA A 11 27.75 25.52 34.21
N LEU A 12 28.66 25.86 33.29
CA LEU A 12 28.47 25.67 31.85
C LEU A 12 28.62 24.20 31.41
N SER A 13 29.45 23.40 32.09
CA SER A 13 29.55 21.96 31.81
C SER A 13 28.38 21.15 32.36
N LEU A 14 27.74 21.57 33.46
CA LEU A 14 26.46 20.99 33.89
C LEU A 14 25.30 21.38 32.95
N PHE A 15 25.31 22.59 32.37
CA PHE A 15 24.29 23.00 31.40
C PHE A 15 24.44 22.31 30.02
N LEU A 16 25.67 21.92 29.64
CA LEU A 16 25.93 21.12 28.42
C LEU A 16 25.68 19.62 28.61
N LEU A 17 25.69 19.10 29.85
CA LEU A 17 25.21 17.74 30.15
C LEU A 17 23.69 17.67 30.36
N TYR A 18 23.06 18.81 30.62
CA TYR A 18 21.60 18.97 30.57
C TYR A 18 21.08 19.36 29.17
N ALA A 19 22.00 19.53 28.19
CA ALA A 19 21.64 19.59 26.80
C ALA A 19 21.08 18.22 26.38
N CYS A 20 19.77 18.13 26.44
CA CYS A 20 18.99 17.19 25.65
C CYS A 20 19.33 15.71 25.86
N MET A 21 19.31 15.24 27.13
CA MET A 21 18.57 14.01 27.40
C MET A 21 17.07 14.28 27.29
N THR A 22 16.62 14.84 26.16
CA THR A 22 15.35 14.38 25.63
C THR A 22 15.64 12.93 25.30
N THR A 23 15.04 12.02 26.04
CA THR A 23 14.78 10.67 25.56
C THR A 23 13.97 10.84 24.28
N SER A 24 14.66 11.14 23.17
CA SER A 24 14.18 10.95 21.82
C SER A 24 13.71 9.51 21.85
N LYS A 25 12.38 9.30 21.86
CA LYS A 25 11.80 7.97 21.81
C LYS A 25 12.11 7.44 20.42
N SER A 26 13.33 6.96 20.24
CA SER A 26 13.72 6.20 19.07
C SER A 26 12.97 4.89 19.16
N TYR A 27 12.17 4.62 18.14
CA TYR A 27 11.54 3.31 17.97
C TYR A 27 12.64 2.26 17.70
N THR A 28 12.39 1.01 18.10
CA THR A 28 13.34 -0.10 17.83
C THR A 28 12.81 -1.05 16.77
N GLU A 29 13.67 -1.90 16.21
CA GLU A 29 13.27 -2.92 15.23
C GLU A 29 12.19 -3.83 15.81
N LYS A 30 12.33 -4.21 17.10
CA LYS A 30 11.35 -5.01 17.82
C LYS A 30 9.99 -4.31 17.88
N GLU A 31 9.95 -3.01 18.16
CA GLU A 31 8.67 -2.28 18.26
C GLU A 31 7.97 -2.17 16.91
N ILE A 32 8.73 -1.98 15.82
CA ILE A 32 8.18 -1.99 14.45
C ILE A 32 7.58 -3.35 14.12
N LEU A 33 8.32 -4.43 14.38
CA LEU A 33 7.87 -5.79 14.08
C LEU A 33 6.64 -6.19 14.91
N GLU A 34 6.57 -5.82 16.19
CA GLU A 34 5.39 -6.04 17.03
C GLU A 34 4.15 -5.30 16.50
N GLU A 35 4.32 -4.08 15.97
CA GLU A 35 3.23 -3.31 15.38
C GLU A 35 2.75 -3.90 14.04
N LEU A 36 3.68 -4.35 13.20
CA LEU A 36 3.37 -5.06 11.96
C LEU A 36 2.62 -6.38 12.25
N ASP A 37 3.08 -7.15 13.25
CA ASP A 37 2.41 -8.38 13.69
C ASP A 37 0.98 -8.09 14.17
N SER A 38 0.80 -7.05 14.99
CA SER A 38 -0.53 -6.65 15.49
C SER A 38 -1.48 -6.32 14.34
N THR A 39 -1.00 -5.53 13.38
CA THR A 39 -1.78 -5.13 12.19
C THR A 39 -2.11 -6.34 11.32
N PHE A 40 -1.15 -7.25 11.11
CA PHE A 40 -1.35 -8.50 10.36
C PHE A 40 -2.41 -9.43 10.97
N TYR A 41 -2.56 -9.41 12.30
CA TYR A 41 -3.63 -10.11 13.02
C TYR A 41 -4.94 -9.33 13.10
N GLY A 42 -5.03 -8.14 12.49
CA GLY A 42 -6.23 -7.30 12.50
C GLY A 42 -6.54 -6.71 13.87
N VAL A 43 -5.55 -6.61 14.76
CA VAL A 43 -5.72 -6.05 16.11
C VAL A 43 -4.99 -4.73 16.26
N THR A 44 -5.50 -3.89 17.15
CA THR A 44 -4.88 -2.60 17.43
C THR A 44 -3.52 -2.77 18.10
N GLY A 45 -2.49 -2.23 17.46
CA GLY A 45 -1.14 -2.19 18.00
C GLY A 45 -0.97 -1.13 19.10
N ARG A 46 0.27 -0.84 19.44
CA ARG A 46 0.62 -0.04 20.63
C ARG A 46 0.41 1.46 20.46
N TYR A 47 0.32 1.93 19.22
CA TYR A 47 0.20 3.36 18.90
C TYR A 47 -1.26 3.82 18.76
N ILE A 48 -2.21 2.89 18.77
CA ILE A 48 -3.64 3.20 18.82
C ILE A 48 -4.05 3.40 20.27
N THR A 49 -4.07 4.67 20.70
CA THR A 49 -4.36 5.04 22.10
C THR A 49 -5.86 5.13 22.40
N ASN A 50 -6.71 5.31 21.38
CA ASN A 50 -8.15 5.34 21.54
C ASN A 50 -8.76 4.13 20.84
N LYS A 51 -8.96 3.06 21.61
CA LYS A 51 -9.61 1.84 21.13
C LYS A 51 -11.11 2.09 21.09
N SER A 52 -11.65 2.37 19.91
CA SER A 52 -13.07 2.15 19.66
C SER A 52 -13.35 0.64 19.75
N ASP A 53 -14.56 0.26 20.16
CA ASP A 53 -14.97 -1.16 20.24
C ASP A 53 -14.86 -1.90 18.89
N TYR A 54 -14.72 -1.14 17.79
CA TYR A 54 -14.51 -1.63 16.43
C TYR A 54 -13.37 -0.86 15.75
N SER A 55 -12.32 -1.57 15.38
CA SER A 55 -11.20 -1.08 14.57
C SER A 55 -11.10 -1.91 13.29
N TYR A 56 -11.11 -1.28 12.13
CA TYR A 56 -10.87 -1.94 10.85
C TYR A 56 -9.40 -1.84 10.51
N ILE A 57 -8.66 -2.89 10.87
CA ILE A 57 -7.21 -2.93 10.68
C ILE A 57 -6.90 -3.90 9.55
N PHE A 58 -6.30 -3.36 8.49
CA PHE A 58 -5.94 -4.05 7.26
C PHE A 58 -4.42 -4.13 7.14
N PHE A 59 -3.98 -5.13 6.38
CA PHE A 59 -2.59 -5.37 6.03
C PHE A 59 -2.57 -5.82 4.57
N LEU A 60 -1.41 -5.70 3.92
CA LEU A 60 -1.27 -6.07 2.51
C LEU A 60 -1.79 -7.49 2.24
N ASP A 61 -2.84 -7.58 1.44
CA ASP A 61 -3.43 -8.82 0.94
C ASP A 61 -3.40 -8.83 -0.58
N LEU A 62 -2.44 -9.56 -1.16
CA LEU A 62 -2.31 -9.75 -2.60
C LEU A 62 -3.29 -10.79 -3.16
N GLU A 63 -3.99 -11.52 -2.29
CA GLU A 63 -4.83 -12.68 -2.60
C GLU A 63 -6.33 -12.40 -2.35
N HIS A 64 -6.70 -11.13 -2.18
CA HIS A 64 -8.04 -10.76 -1.74
C HIS A 64 -9.11 -11.18 -2.77
N GLY A 65 -10.12 -11.93 -2.31
CA GLY A 65 -11.12 -12.55 -3.19
C GLY A 65 -11.98 -11.57 -3.99
N TYR A 66 -12.16 -10.32 -3.52
CA TYR A 66 -12.91 -9.29 -4.27
C TYR A 66 -12.02 -8.28 -5.02
N SER A 67 -10.70 -8.47 -4.97
CA SER A 67 -9.72 -7.53 -5.53
C SER A 67 -8.86 -8.28 -6.53
N ASN A 68 -9.02 -8.00 -7.82
CA ASN A 68 -8.13 -8.52 -8.85
C ASN A 68 -6.82 -7.73 -8.77
N THR A 69 -5.84 -8.27 -8.04
CA THR A 69 -4.54 -7.63 -7.82
C THR A 69 -3.82 -7.42 -9.14
N VAL A 70 -3.20 -6.24 -9.27
CA VAL A 70 -2.49 -5.81 -10.47
C VAL A 70 -1.07 -5.33 -10.17
N GLY A 71 -0.89 -4.56 -9.10
CA GLY A 71 0.40 -3.99 -8.75
C GLY A 71 0.52 -3.86 -7.24
N SER A 72 1.75 -3.96 -6.73
CA SER A 72 2.01 -3.79 -5.30
C SER A 72 3.38 -3.18 -5.04
N ARG A 73 3.48 -2.33 -4.01
CA ARG A 73 4.72 -1.62 -3.61
C ARG A 73 4.69 -1.35 -2.11
N ILE A 74 5.85 -1.03 -1.53
CA ILE A 74 5.94 -0.64 -0.12
C ILE A 74 6.72 0.67 -0.01
N HIS A 75 6.15 1.65 0.70
CA HIS A 75 6.78 2.94 0.93
C HIS A 75 7.26 3.05 2.37
N LEU A 76 8.52 3.45 2.55
CA LEU A 76 9.14 3.59 3.86
C LEU A 76 9.40 5.06 4.18
N TYR A 77 8.96 5.49 5.35
CA TYR A 77 9.14 6.86 5.85
C TYR A 77 9.66 6.84 7.27
N ALA A 78 10.67 7.66 7.58
CA ALA A 78 11.26 7.69 8.92
C ALA A 78 12.08 8.95 9.24
N ASP A 79 12.10 9.32 10.52
CA ASP A 79 13.06 10.24 11.12
C ASP A 79 13.46 9.78 12.54
N ALA A 80 14.04 10.67 13.36
CA ALA A 80 14.49 10.37 14.73
C ALA A 80 13.41 9.67 15.60
N ASN A 81 12.14 10.07 15.47
CA ASN A 81 11.06 9.67 16.38
C ASN A 81 9.84 9.11 15.66
N ARG A 82 9.72 9.31 14.35
CA ARG A 82 8.54 8.93 13.57
C ARG A 82 8.91 7.89 12.53
N TRP A 83 8.02 6.93 12.30
CA TRP A 83 8.11 5.99 11.21
C TRP A 83 6.74 5.63 10.67
N ALA A 84 6.70 5.30 9.38
CA ALA A 84 5.54 4.72 8.71
C ALA A 84 5.98 3.78 7.60
N VAL A 85 5.23 2.69 7.46
CA VAL A 85 5.19 1.79 6.31
C VAL A 85 3.82 1.99 5.67
N VAL A 86 3.80 2.24 4.37
CA VAL A 86 2.55 2.27 3.59
C VAL A 86 2.63 1.16 2.55
N PHE A 87 1.79 0.15 2.70
CA PHE A 87 1.63 -0.89 1.69
C PHE A 87 0.67 -0.38 0.62
N GLU A 88 1.06 -0.51 -0.64
CA GLU A 88 0.28 -0.10 -1.80
C GLU A 88 -0.15 -1.35 -2.57
N LYS A 89 -1.44 -1.44 -2.92
CA LYS A 89 -2.00 -2.45 -3.81
C LYS A 89 -2.96 -1.82 -4.81
N SER A 90 -2.65 -1.89 -6.09
CA SER A 90 -3.59 -1.50 -7.15
C SER A 90 -4.37 -2.71 -7.65
N ALA A 91 -5.68 -2.57 -7.85
CA ALA A 91 -6.55 -3.67 -8.23
C ALA A 91 -7.85 -3.23 -8.91
N TYR A 92 -8.55 -4.19 -9.51
CA TYR A 92 -9.95 -4.06 -9.91
C TYR A 92 -10.86 -4.74 -8.88
N GLN A 93 -11.82 -3.98 -8.34
CA GLN A 93 -12.77 -4.45 -7.33
C GLN A 93 -14.02 -5.02 -7.99
N ASN A 94 -14.13 -6.35 -8.06
CA ASN A 94 -15.17 -7.03 -8.85
C ASN A 94 -16.60 -6.85 -8.31
N ARG A 95 -16.77 -6.56 -7.01
CA ARG A 95 -18.08 -6.21 -6.41
C ARG A 95 -18.37 -4.72 -6.43
N GLY A 96 -17.31 -3.90 -6.49
CA GLY A 96 -17.43 -2.45 -6.58
C GLY A 96 -17.60 -1.94 -8.01
N GLY A 97 -17.12 -2.71 -8.99
CA GLY A 97 -17.06 -2.32 -10.39
C GLY A 97 -16.11 -1.15 -10.65
N TYR A 98 -15.04 -0.98 -9.87
CA TYR A 98 -14.08 0.12 -10.00
C TYR A 98 -12.65 -0.37 -9.84
N ALA A 99 -11.68 0.41 -10.33
CA ALA A 99 -10.26 0.17 -10.08
C ALA A 99 -9.76 1.16 -9.05
N ASN A 100 -8.95 0.70 -8.10
CA ASN A 100 -8.42 1.51 -7.02
C ASN A 100 -6.96 1.20 -6.71
N VAL A 101 -6.35 2.11 -5.94
CA VAL A 101 -5.22 1.80 -5.07
C VAL A 101 -5.74 1.70 -3.64
N GLU A 102 -5.44 0.59 -2.99
CA GLU A 102 -5.56 0.41 -1.54
C GLU A 102 -4.22 0.77 -0.89
N LEU A 103 -4.28 1.58 0.16
CA LEU A 103 -3.13 2.02 0.95
C LEU A 103 -3.33 1.61 2.40
N ASP A 104 -2.56 0.63 2.87
CA ASP A 104 -2.57 0.19 4.27
C ASP A 104 -1.43 0.84 5.04
N TYR A 105 -1.77 1.58 6.09
CA TYR A 105 -0.85 2.37 6.88
C TYR A 105 -0.47 1.66 8.18
N VAL A 106 0.84 1.56 8.46
CA VAL A 106 1.36 1.06 9.74
C VAL A 106 2.47 1.96 10.23
N GLY A 107 2.41 2.41 11.48
CA GLY A 107 3.45 3.29 12.04
C GLY A 107 3.04 4.00 13.31
N ASN A 108 3.98 4.70 13.93
CA ASN A 108 3.74 5.45 15.15
C ASN A 108 3.26 6.89 14.91
N CYS A 109 3.11 7.29 13.64
CA CYS A 109 2.70 8.63 13.24
C CYS A 109 1.51 8.63 12.28
N ILE A 110 0.76 7.52 12.23
CA ILE A 110 -0.43 7.40 11.38
C ILE A 110 -1.58 8.20 12.00
N GLU A 111 -2.21 9.06 11.21
CA GLU A 111 -3.49 9.65 11.53
C GLU A 111 -4.60 8.70 11.08
N TYR A 112 -5.15 7.91 12.00
CA TYR A 112 -6.16 6.92 11.65
C TYR A 112 -7.44 7.56 11.10
N ILE A 113 -7.97 6.94 10.04
CA ILE A 113 -9.13 7.41 9.29
C ILE A 113 -10.38 7.19 10.15
N LYS A 114 -11.20 8.24 10.29
CA LYS A 114 -12.50 8.13 10.95
C LYS A 114 -13.56 7.75 9.94
N GLU A 115 -14.25 6.64 10.18
CA GLU A 115 -15.28 6.13 9.27
C GLU A 115 -16.56 6.98 9.38
N SER A 116 -16.76 7.90 8.44
CA SER A 116 -17.91 8.82 8.44
C SER A 116 -19.26 8.14 8.28
N SER A 117 -19.27 6.92 7.75
CA SER A 117 -20.48 6.13 7.47
C SER A 117 -21.12 5.55 8.74
N TYR A 118 -20.41 5.57 9.87
CA TYR A 118 -20.92 5.07 11.14
C TYR A 118 -21.08 6.21 12.15
N LYS A 119 -22.09 6.11 13.01
CA LYS A 119 -22.34 7.08 14.09
C LYS A 119 -21.36 6.94 15.26
N ASP A 120 -20.52 5.91 15.25
CA ASP A 120 -19.53 5.62 16.28
C ASP A 120 -18.11 6.05 15.86
N ASN A 121 -17.17 6.03 16.79
CA ASN A 121 -15.79 6.50 16.59
C ASN A 121 -14.91 5.44 15.90
N ARG A 122 -15.43 4.70 14.91
CA ARG A 122 -14.67 3.67 14.20
C ARG A 122 -13.47 4.28 13.49
N ILE A 123 -12.34 3.57 13.61
CA ILE A 123 -11.10 3.93 12.94
C ILE A 123 -10.65 2.86 11.95
N SER A 124 -10.01 3.29 10.87
CA SER A 124 -9.38 2.46 9.86
C SER A 124 -7.94 2.91 9.60
N ASN A 125 -7.08 1.97 9.20
CA ASN A 125 -5.74 2.24 8.70
C ASN A 125 -5.62 2.07 7.19
N MET A 126 -6.74 2.03 6.46
CA MET A 126 -6.77 1.79 5.01
C MET A 126 -7.49 2.93 4.28
N GLU A 127 -6.84 3.47 3.25
CA GLU A 127 -7.43 4.42 2.30
C GLU A 127 -7.61 3.74 0.94
N SER A 128 -8.76 3.95 0.31
CA SER A 128 -9.02 3.55 -1.08
C SER A 128 -9.04 4.78 -2.00
N VAL A 129 -8.11 4.81 -2.96
CA VAL A 129 -8.00 5.85 -3.98
C VAL A 129 -8.56 5.33 -5.29
N ILE A 130 -9.71 5.85 -5.73
CA ILE A 130 -10.34 5.45 -6.99
C ILE A 130 -9.52 5.92 -8.19
N LEU A 131 -9.14 4.98 -9.06
CA LEU A 131 -8.41 5.19 -10.30
C LEU A 131 -9.38 5.29 -11.48
N ILE A 132 -10.28 4.33 -11.60
CA ILE A 132 -11.29 4.22 -12.65
C ILE A 132 -12.63 3.98 -11.93
N PRO A 133 -13.56 4.94 -11.93
CA PRO A 133 -14.85 4.80 -11.26
C PRO A 133 -15.78 3.83 -12.02
N SER A 134 -16.86 3.40 -11.37
CA SER A 134 -17.77 2.40 -11.93
C SER A 134 -18.60 2.88 -13.11
N ASP A 135 -18.94 4.17 -13.16
CA ASP A 135 -19.60 4.79 -14.31
C ASP A 135 -18.70 4.81 -15.55
N GLU A 136 -17.38 4.91 -15.37
CA GLU A 136 -16.41 4.80 -16.45
C GLU A 136 -16.31 3.37 -17.00
N PHE A 137 -16.33 2.36 -16.12
CA PHE A 137 -16.40 0.97 -16.58
C PHE A 137 -17.72 0.69 -17.32
N ALA A 138 -18.85 1.15 -16.79
CA ALA A 138 -20.15 1.06 -17.47
C ALA A 138 -20.12 1.72 -18.86
N ARG A 139 -19.44 2.87 -19.00
CA ARG A 139 -19.28 3.57 -20.29
C ARG A 139 -18.56 2.73 -21.34
N ILE A 140 -17.55 1.94 -20.93
CA ILE A 140 -16.76 1.12 -21.84
C ILE A 140 -17.27 -0.32 -21.97
N SER A 141 -18.30 -0.71 -21.22
CA SER A 141 -18.89 -2.04 -21.21
C SER A 141 -19.37 -2.50 -22.58
N LYS A 142 -19.12 -3.77 -22.90
CA LYS A 142 -19.74 -4.49 -24.00
C LYS A 142 -21.20 -4.75 -23.66
N VAL A 143 -22.09 -4.46 -24.61
CA VAL A 143 -23.54 -4.66 -24.46
C VAL A 143 -24.07 -5.68 -25.46
N ARG A 144 -25.06 -6.47 -25.05
CA ARG A 144 -25.88 -7.32 -25.92
C ARG A 144 -27.35 -6.93 -25.77
N GLY A 145 -27.86 -6.19 -26.76
CA GLY A 145 -29.18 -5.57 -26.68
C GLY A 145 -29.19 -4.46 -25.64
N LYS A 146 -30.02 -4.60 -24.59
CA LYS A 146 -30.09 -3.65 -23.46
C LYS A 146 -29.25 -4.07 -22.25
N ASN A 147 -28.62 -5.25 -22.30
CA ASN A 147 -27.91 -5.81 -21.16
C ASN A 147 -26.40 -5.67 -21.35
N GLU A 148 -25.71 -5.19 -20.31
CA GLU A 148 -24.25 -5.26 -20.23
C GLU A 148 -23.82 -6.72 -20.10
N LEU A 149 -22.75 -7.07 -20.82
CA LEU A 149 -22.05 -8.32 -20.60
C LEU A 149 -21.06 -8.12 -19.47
N PHE A 150 -21.05 -9.06 -18.54
CA PHE A 150 -20.30 -8.96 -17.29
C PHE A 150 -18.82 -8.71 -17.57
N GLU A 151 -18.34 -7.53 -17.14
CA GLU A 151 -16.93 -7.15 -17.07
C GLU A 151 -16.14 -7.26 -18.39
N LEU A 152 -16.79 -7.06 -19.53
CA LEU A 152 -16.15 -7.06 -20.84
C LEU A 152 -16.10 -5.65 -21.44
N VAL A 153 -14.97 -5.29 -22.03
CA VAL A 153 -14.76 -4.05 -22.78
C VAL A 153 -15.39 -4.17 -24.16
N SER A 154 -16.14 -3.14 -24.57
CA SER A 154 -16.67 -3.01 -25.92
C SER A 154 -15.55 -2.75 -26.93
N LEU A 155 -15.54 -3.50 -28.04
CA LEU A 155 -14.64 -3.27 -29.18
C LEU A 155 -14.81 -1.88 -29.85
N LYS A 156 -15.87 -1.14 -29.50
CA LYS A 156 -16.11 0.24 -29.98
C LYS A 156 -15.53 1.32 -29.06
N SER A 157 -15.00 0.93 -27.90
CA SER A 157 -14.45 1.85 -26.92
C SER A 157 -12.95 2.00 -27.16
N ASP A 158 -12.52 3.16 -27.66
CA ASP A 158 -11.10 3.39 -27.98
C ASP A 158 -10.27 3.88 -26.78
N SER A 159 -10.92 4.27 -25.69
CA SER A 159 -10.26 4.85 -24.52
C SER A 159 -11.02 4.66 -23.22
N VAL A 160 -10.27 4.63 -22.12
CA VAL A 160 -10.74 4.56 -20.72
C VAL A 160 -10.19 5.76 -19.94
N LYS A 161 -10.99 6.30 -19.03
CA LYS A 161 -10.62 7.42 -18.17
C LYS A 161 -9.96 6.91 -16.90
N VAL A 162 -8.65 7.12 -16.78
CA VAL A 162 -7.88 6.83 -15.58
C VAL A 162 -7.56 8.14 -14.87
N ARG A 163 -8.09 8.34 -13.66
CA ARG A 163 -7.88 9.57 -12.87
C ARG A 163 -8.26 10.86 -13.62
N GLY A 164 -9.29 10.80 -14.46
CA GLY A 164 -9.73 11.92 -15.28
C GLY A 164 -9.06 12.02 -16.66
N GLU A 165 -7.96 11.30 -16.89
CA GLU A 165 -7.20 11.34 -18.13
C GLU A 165 -7.63 10.21 -19.08
N MET A 166 -7.80 10.53 -20.36
CA MET A 166 -8.17 9.54 -21.38
C MET A 166 -6.94 8.74 -21.81
N VAL A 167 -6.96 7.43 -21.55
CA VAL A 167 -5.93 6.46 -21.92
C VAL A 167 -6.45 5.56 -23.01
N LYS A 168 -5.65 5.28 -24.04
CA LYS A 168 -6.03 4.39 -25.15
C LYS A 168 -6.29 2.97 -24.63
N ILE A 169 -7.37 2.34 -25.08
CA ILE A 169 -7.62 0.91 -24.86
C ILE A 169 -6.90 0.13 -25.95
N GLU A 170 -6.11 -0.86 -25.55
CA GLU A 170 -5.58 -1.85 -26.48
C GLU A 170 -6.57 -3.00 -26.65
N HIS A 171 -6.87 -3.35 -27.90
CA HIS A 171 -7.82 -4.42 -28.24
C HIS A 171 -7.13 -5.65 -28.84
N ASP A 172 -5.86 -5.56 -29.26
CA ASP A 172 -5.13 -6.69 -29.82
C ASP A 172 -4.85 -7.74 -28.72
N PRO A 173 -5.52 -8.91 -28.74
CA PRO A 173 -5.36 -9.92 -27.70
C PRO A 173 -3.95 -10.53 -27.68
N SER A 174 -3.17 -10.40 -28.75
CA SER A 174 -1.79 -10.91 -28.82
C SER A 174 -0.84 -10.13 -27.91
N LEU A 175 -1.07 -8.82 -27.73
CA LEU A 175 -0.27 -7.97 -26.85
C LEU A 175 -0.48 -8.31 -25.37
N TYR A 176 -1.71 -8.65 -24.98
CA TYR A 176 -2.02 -9.17 -23.64
C TYR A 176 -1.34 -10.52 -23.40
N LYS A 177 -1.44 -11.45 -24.36
CA LYS A 177 -0.82 -12.78 -24.26
C LYS A 177 0.70 -12.71 -24.16
N ALA A 178 1.34 -11.75 -24.85
CA ALA A 178 2.78 -11.51 -24.75
C ALA A 178 3.23 -11.12 -23.33
N LEU A 179 2.32 -10.55 -22.53
CA LEU A 179 2.51 -10.19 -21.12
C LEU A 179 2.03 -11.29 -20.15
N GLY A 180 1.65 -12.46 -20.67
CA GLY A 180 1.09 -13.55 -19.85
C GLY A 180 -0.34 -13.30 -19.37
N ILE A 181 -1.05 -12.31 -19.93
CA ILE A 181 -2.43 -11.99 -19.58
C ILE A 181 -3.36 -12.77 -20.54
N GLN A 182 -4.26 -13.59 -19.98
CA GLN A 182 -5.35 -14.19 -20.76
C GLN A 182 -6.41 -13.12 -21.01
N PRO A 183 -6.66 -12.67 -22.26
CA PRO A 183 -7.49 -11.50 -22.55
C PRO A 183 -8.94 -11.59 -22.05
N ASN A 184 -9.48 -12.81 -22.08
CA ASN A 184 -10.81 -13.14 -21.63
C ASN A 184 -10.77 -14.51 -20.95
N GLU A 185 -10.99 -14.53 -19.64
CA GLU A 185 -10.96 -15.77 -18.85
C GLU A 185 -12.24 -16.60 -19.02
N LEU A 186 -13.32 -16.00 -19.52
CA LEU A 186 -14.63 -16.65 -19.68
C LEU A 186 -14.84 -17.28 -21.06
N SER A 187 -14.11 -16.83 -22.09
CA SER A 187 -14.24 -17.36 -23.45
C SER A 187 -12.98 -17.16 -24.28
N SER A 188 -12.48 -18.23 -24.89
CA SER A 188 -11.37 -18.18 -25.84
C SER A 188 -11.77 -17.73 -27.25
N SER A 189 -13.08 -17.67 -27.55
CA SER A 189 -13.61 -17.27 -28.86
C SER A 189 -14.13 -15.84 -28.90
N ASP A 190 -14.22 -15.16 -27.76
CA ASP A 190 -14.60 -13.75 -27.68
C ASP A 190 -13.34 -12.90 -27.56
N GLU A 191 -13.05 -12.11 -28.59
CA GLU A 191 -11.88 -11.23 -28.68
C GLU A 191 -11.92 -10.04 -27.72
N SER A 192 -13.02 -9.85 -26.99
CA SER A 192 -13.18 -8.74 -26.05
C SER A 192 -12.29 -8.93 -24.83
N ILE A 193 -11.75 -7.82 -24.33
CA ILE A 193 -10.89 -7.80 -23.14
C ILE A 193 -11.75 -7.71 -21.88
N GLY A 194 -11.42 -8.46 -20.83
CA GLY A 194 -12.05 -8.30 -19.51
C GLY A 194 -11.54 -7.06 -18.75
N PHE A 195 -12.35 -6.49 -17.85
CA PHE A 195 -11.93 -5.33 -17.04
C PHE A 195 -10.66 -5.59 -16.20
N PRO A 196 -10.52 -6.75 -15.49
CA PRO A 196 -9.27 -7.08 -14.81
C PRO A 196 -8.08 -7.16 -15.76
N GLN A 197 -8.27 -7.69 -16.97
CA GLN A 197 -7.21 -7.84 -17.96
C GLN A 197 -6.79 -6.50 -18.54
N LEU A 198 -7.73 -5.59 -18.81
CA LEU A 198 -7.44 -4.23 -19.25
C LEU A 198 -6.55 -3.52 -18.23
N ILE A 199 -6.89 -3.56 -16.94
CA ILE A 199 -6.09 -2.87 -15.93
C ILE A 199 -4.73 -3.54 -15.70
N ARG A 200 -4.62 -4.87 -15.80
CA ARG A 200 -3.33 -5.57 -15.80
C ARG A 200 -2.45 -5.10 -16.95
N TYR A 201 -3.00 -5.03 -18.16
CA TYR A 201 -2.28 -4.53 -19.33
C TYR A 201 -1.80 -3.09 -19.12
N LEU A 202 -2.68 -2.20 -18.64
CA LEU A 202 -2.30 -0.81 -18.34
C LEU A 202 -1.16 -0.72 -17.32
N ASN A 203 -1.13 -1.59 -16.30
CA ASN A 203 -0.04 -1.65 -15.33
C ASN A 203 1.27 -2.12 -15.97
N GLU A 204 1.24 -3.16 -16.79
CA GLU A 204 2.44 -3.69 -17.44
C GLU A 204 3.08 -2.67 -18.38
N VAL A 205 2.27 -1.90 -19.13
CA VAL A 205 2.78 -0.95 -20.13
C VAL A 205 3.05 0.45 -19.57
N ASN A 206 2.34 0.84 -18.50
CA ASN A 206 2.51 2.14 -17.85
C ASN A 206 2.05 2.08 -16.38
N PRO A 207 2.88 1.55 -15.47
CA PRO A 207 2.48 1.30 -14.09
C PRO A 207 2.16 2.60 -13.32
N ASP A 208 2.71 3.74 -13.73
CA ASP A 208 2.45 5.03 -13.06
C ASP A 208 1.00 5.51 -13.19
N LEU A 209 0.22 4.97 -14.15
CA LEU A 209 -1.23 5.20 -14.23
C LEU A 209 -1.97 4.64 -13.02
N LEU A 210 -1.51 3.50 -12.51
CA LEU A 210 -2.20 2.71 -11.51
C LEU A 210 -1.52 2.75 -10.13
N ARG A 211 -0.39 3.45 -10.02
CA ARG A 211 0.30 3.69 -8.76
C ARG A 211 -0.32 4.83 -7.97
N ALA A 212 -0.11 4.79 -6.66
CA ALA A 212 -0.46 5.91 -5.79
C ALA A 212 0.49 7.09 -6.01
N ARG A 213 -0.06 8.31 -5.96
CA ARG A 213 0.73 9.54 -6.00
C ARG A 213 1.22 9.85 -4.59
N GLU A 214 2.39 10.48 -4.47
CA GLU A 214 2.96 10.85 -3.15
C GLU A 214 2.00 11.69 -2.29
N ILE A 215 1.19 12.57 -2.91
CA ILE A 215 0.18 13.36 -2.20
C ILE A 215 -0.96 12.51 -1.61
N GLU A 216 -1.24 11.35 -2.21
CA GLU A 216 -2.26 10.40 -1.75
C GLU A 216 -1.70 9.56 -0.60
N ILE A 217 -0.48 9.05 -0.76
CA ILE A 217 0.26 8.32 0.29
C ILE A 217 0.44 9.20 1.54
N ARG A 218 0.67 10.50 1.38
CA ARG A 218 0.90 11.42 2.50
C ARG A 218 -0.36 11.92 3.20
N ARG A 219 -1.56 11.45 2.85
CA ARG A 219 -2.81 11.92 3.50
C ARG A 219 -2.84 11.64 5.00
N TYR A 220 -2.32 10.48 5.41
CA TYR A 220 -2.41 9.99 6.80
C TYR A 220 -1.07 9.84 7.50
N ILE A 221 -0.02 10.46 6.96
CA ILE A 221 1.30 10.56 7.58
C ILE A 221 1.80 12.02 7.55
N PRO A 222 2.69 12.43 8.47
CA PRO A 222 3.15 13.81 8.52
C PRO A 222 3.81 14.24 7.21
N LYS A 223 3.40 15.37 6.64
CA LYS A 223 3.92 15.86 5.34
C LYS A 223 5.44 16.04 5.31
N ASN A 224 6.07 16.29 6.45
CA ASN A 224 7.51 16.51 6.59
C ASN A 224 8.30 15.25 7.01
N ILE A 225 7.67 14.07 7.13
CA ILE A 225 8.44 12.84 7.39
C ILE A 225 9.28 12.51 6.15
N PRO A 226 10.61 12.28 6.29
CA PRO A 226 11.45 11.90 5.17
C PRO A 226 11.01 10.57 4.56
N LYS A 227 10.99 10.51 3.22
CA LYS A 227 10.86 9.24 2.49
C LYS A 227 12.23 8.57 2.46
N ILE A 228 12.32 7.34 2.95
CA ILE A 228 13.56 6.56 2.96
C ILE A 228 13.73 5.85 1.61
N MET A 229 12.72 5.09 1.18
CA MET A 229 12.73 4.37 -0.10
C MET A 229 11.34 3.88 -0.50
N VAL A 230 11.24 3.36 -1.72
CA VAL A 230 10.15 2.52 -2.22
C VAL A 230 10.72 1.14 -2.52
N ILE A 231 10.00 0.08 -2.15
CA ILE A 231 10.32 -1.31 -2.48
C ILE A 231 9.30 -1.80 -3.51
N ASP A 232 9.79 -2.10 -4.71
CA ASP A 232 8.98 -2.54 -5.84
C ASP A 232 8.92 -4.06 -5.99
N GLU A 233 10.02 -4.70 -5.64
CA GLU A 233 10.21 -6.13 -5.75
C GLU A 233 10.46 -6.69 -4.36
N PHE A 234 9.56 -7.55 -3.90
CA PHE A 234 9.67 -8.19 -2.60
C PHE A 234 9.09 -9.60 -2.60
N HIS A 235 9.56 -10.42 -1.67
CA HIS A 235 8.96 -11.71 -1.39
C HIS A 235 7.77 -11.51 -0.45
N PHE A 236 6.57 -11.77 -0.94
CA PHE A 236 5.33 -11.84 -0.18
C PHE A 236 5.11 -13.27 0.35
N SER A 237 4.73 -13.35 1.63
CA SER A 237 4.17 -14.54 2.24
C SER A 237 2.68 -14.34 2.42
N SER A 238 1.88 -15.36 2.08
CA SER A 238 0.41 -15.27 2.08
C SER A 238 -0.15 -14.62 3.34
N PHE A 239 -1.05 -13.64 3.15
CA PHE A 239 -1.73 -12.95 4.26
C PHE A 239 -2.53 -13.93 5.15
N TYR A 240 -3.03 -15.01 4.54
CA TYR A 240 -3.85 -16.03 5.19
C TYR A 240 -3.03 -17.03 6.00
N ASN A 241 -1.71 -17.12 5.78
CA ASN A 241 -0.84 -17.98 6.59
C ASN A 241 -0.46 -17.32 7.92
N LYS A 242 -1.39 -17.36 8.88
CA LYS A 242 -1.24 -16.75 10.21
C LYS A 242 -0.13 -17.36 11.09
N SER A 243 0.49 -18.46 10.67
CA SER A 243 1.62 -19.10 11.37
C SER A 243 2.97 -18.41 11.12
N ILE A 244 3.07 -17.56 10.09
CA ILE A 244 4.28 -16.83 9.71
C ILE A 244 3.99 -15.32 9.76
N PRO A 245 3.94 -14.69 10.95
CA PRO A 245 3.69 -13.26 11.06
C PRO A 245 4.87 -12.43 10.51
N PRO A 246 4.67 -11.13 10.24
CA PRO A 246 5.71 -10.21 9.76
C PRO A 246 7.07 -10.36 10.46
N SER A 247 7.12 -10.46 11.78
CA SER A 247 8.36 -10.62 12.56
C SER A 247 9.18 -11.87 12.20
N LYS A 248 8.58 -12.87 11.55
CA LYS A 248 9.23 -14.09 11.06
C LYS A 248 9.61 -14.03 9.59
N GLN A 249 9.24 -12.97 8.87
CA GLN A 249 9.49 -12.80 7.45
C GLN A 249 10.69 -11.87 7.24
N GLU A 250 11.64 -12.28 6.39
CA GLU A 250 12.82 -11.47 6.04
C GLU A 250 12.44 -10.07 5.56
N LEU A 251 11.39 -9.96 4.73
CA LEU A 251 10.87 -8.70 4.20
C LEU A 251 10.69 -7.66 5.31
N ASN A 252 9.95 -8.02 6.36
CA ASN A 252 9.58 -7.11 7.43
C ASN A 252 10.75 -6.86 8.40
N GLN A 253 11.63 -7.85 8.57
CA GLN A 253 12.88 -7.68 9.34
C GLN A 253 13.81 -6.65 8.68
N LEU A 254 13.95 -6.71 7.34
CA LEU A 254 14.71 -5.72 6.59
C LEU A 254 14.05 -4.34 6.64
N ILE A 255 12.72 -4.25 6.50
CA ILE A 255 11.97 -3.00 6.66
C ILE A 255 12.25 -2.37 8.03
N ALA A 256 12.12 -3.14 9.12
CA ALA A 256 12.35 -2.64 10.47
C ALA A 256 13.78 -2.11 10.65
N LYS A 257 14.78 -2.86 10.17
CA LYS A 257 16.19 -2.46 10.20
C LYS A 257 16.46 -1.17 9.42
N ILE A 258 15.89 -1.03 8.22
CA ILE A 258 16.00 0.16 7.38
C ILE A 258 15.36 1.37 8.06
N LEU A 259 14.18 1.22 8.67
CA LEU A 259 13.49 2.34 9.32
C LEU A 259 14.25 2.85 10.55
N VAL A 260 14.87 1.97 11.35
CA VAL A 260 15.63 2.36 12.55
C VAL A 260 16.95 3.03 12.18
N SER A 261 17.69 2.44 11.24
CA SER A 261 18.98 2.98 10.76
C SER A 261 18.82 4.18 9.83
N ARG A 262 17.66 4.28 9.16
CA ARG A 262 17.38 5.20 8.05
C ARG A 262 18.31 4.99 6.85
N ASP A 263 18.87 3.79 6.72
CA ASP A 263 19.82 3.41 5.69
C ASP A 263 19.18 2.43 4.69
N SER A 264 18.83 2.93 3.50
CA SER A 264 18.26 2.13 2.41
C SER A 264 19.27 1.14 1.82
N ALA A 265 20.58 1.32 2.03
CA ALA A 265 21.59 0.38 1.56
C ALA A 265 21.53 -0.99 2.26
N LEU A 266 20.75 -1.09 3.34
CA LEU A 266 20.48 -2.35 4.05
C LEU A 266 19.43 -3.21 3.34
N TRP A 267 18.75 -2.70 2.31
CA TRP A 267 17.86 -3.51 1.46
C TRP A 267 18.67 -4.50 0.63
N LYS A 268 18.79 -5.73 1.15
CA LYS A 268 19.52 -6.85 0.53
C LYS A 268 18.74 -8.16 0.73
N PRO A 269 17.55 -8.31 0.12
CA PRO A 269 16.74 -9.51 0.28
C PRO A 269 17.48 -10.73 -0.26
N THR A 270 17.37 -11.86 0.45
CA THR A 270 17.89 -13.16 -0.02
C THR A 270 16.81 -13.97 -0.73
N GLN A 271 15.54 -13.74 -0.39
CA GLN A 271 14.42 -14.34 -1.10
C GLN A 271 14.12 -13.63 -2.42
N LYS A 272 13.82 -14.42 -3.45
CA LYS A 272 13.40 -13.88 -4.76
C LYS A 272 12.05 -13.16 -4.62
N PRO A 273 11.88 -12.02 -5.31
CA PRO A 273 10.59 -11.36 -5.33
C PRO A 273 9.53 -12.24 -5.99
N ASN A 274 8.32 -12.20 -5.45
CA ASN A 274 7.17 -12.90 -6.00
C ASN A 274 5.89 -12.04 -5.95
N ASN A 275 5.97 -10.76 -5.61
CA ASN A 275 4.82 -9.86 -5.47
C ASN A 275 4.15 -9.45 -6.80
N HIS A 276 4.64 -9.97 -7.94
CA HIS A 276 3.96 -9.85 -9.23
C HIS A 276 2.59 -10.56 -9.19
N TRP A 277 1.56 -9.93 -9.76
CA TRP A 277 0.17 -10.41 -9.68
C TRP A 277 0.00 -11.83 -10.22
N SER A 278 0.81 -12.24 -11.20
CA SER A 278 0.71 -13.58 -11.80
C SER A 278 1.08 -14.72 -10.85
N ASN A 279 1.67 -14.42 -9.69
CA ASN A 279 2.05 -15.41 -8.69
C ASN A 279 0.96 -15.64 -7.63
N TRP A 280 -0.12 -14.83 -7.64
CA TRP A 280 -1.13 -14.82 -6.58
C TRP A 280 -2.53 -14.87 -7.18
N GLU A 281 -3.35 -15.79 -6.67
CA GLU A 281 -4.77 -15.86 -7.03
C GLU A 281 -5.55 -14.79 -6.28
N SER A 282 -6.36 -14.00 -6.99
CA SER A 282 -7.11 -12.88 -6.43
C SER A 282 -8.34 -12.59 -7.29
N GLY A 283 -9.36 -11.93 -6.73
CA GLY A 283 -10.55 -11.54 -7.50
C GLY A 283 -11.53 -12.66 -7.87
N TYR A 284 -11.44 -13.81 -7.19
CA TYR A 284 -12.20 -15.03 -7.52
C TYR A 284 -13.59 -15.14 -6.84
N LEU A 285 -14.00 -14.17 -6.01
CA LEU A 285 -15.27 -14.20 -5.24
C LEU A 285 -16.38 -13.31 -5.78
#